data_AF-A0A3N2Q8P9-F1
#
_entry.id   AF-A0A3N2Q8P9-F1
#
_cell.length_a   1.000
_cell.length_b   1.000
_cell.length_c   1.000
_cell.angle_alpha   90.00
_cell.angle_beta   90.00
_cell.angle_gamma   90.00
#
_symmetry.space_group_name_H-M   'P 1'
#
loop_
_entity.id
_entity.type
_entity.pdbx_description
1 polymer ?
#
loop_
_entity_poly.entity_id
_entity_poly.type
_entity_poly.pdbx_seq_one_letter_code
_entity_poly.pdbx_strand_id
1 'polypeptide(L)'
;MSHASALSNDERPLAESINAATRGVHAQLNRLIMARLPLALPPHVQDPSIYLSGLLHITPIYSAFESAWQTLLRPLTAPEPSLRPEPAIDERTRSLLSRLYLPALMRSGQLRADIYTLTGWAPHHIEEQLAVVSQSGPLAEFTQHISSTIRERPHVLLAYAHTLFMALFAGGRFIRSILESVPGDTFWSSPCSDAQLDVTPTMSYPSQSRPPGAIFSATHQERDADLLPLAFFRFSPPTNGENLKGEFKERLASVESLLTPSERHDIVQEAICIFDNMLSLVAHLDSLCGTPGLDDAPVSGKRGFDGTSTSSTLDTSKSSEKFSWDPVILPTRGHSQKYYIPDHIQYWETP
;
A
#
# COMPACT_ATOMS: atom_id res chain seq x y z
N MET A 1 -23.37 36.19 18.29
CA MET A 1 -23.85 34.79 18.35
C MET A 1 -23.42 34.10 17.06
N SER A 2 -22.39 33.27 17.13
CA SER A 2 -22.04 32.29 16.09
C SER A 2 -21.00 31.35 16.71
N HIS A 3 -21.48 30.39 17.48
CA HIS A 3 -20.68 29.22 17.82
C HIS A 3 -20.76 28.28 16.62
N ALA A 4 -19.71 28.25 15.80
CA ALA A 4 -19.44 27.12 14.94
C ALA A 4 -19.14 25.94 15.87
N SER A 5 -20.16 25.14 16.16
CA SER A 5 -20.03 23.92 16.95
C SER A 5 -19.19 22.94 16.12
N ALA A 6 -17.95 22.70 16.55
CA ALA A 6 -17.21 21.53 16.13
C ALA A 6 -18.07 20.32 16.52
N LEU A 7 -18.57 19.59 15.52
CA LEU A 7 -19.23 18.30 15.73
C LEU A 7 -18.33 17.47 16.64
N SER A 8 -18.89 16.92 17.72
CA SER A 8 -18.17 15.95 18.54
C SER A 8 -17.67 14.84 17.61
N ASN A 9 -16.46 14.34 17.86
CA ASN A 9 -15.84 13.28 17.04
C ASN A 9 -16.72 12.00 16.94
N ASP A 10 -17.78 11.90 17.74
CA ASP A 10 -18.74 10.79 17.75
C ASP A 10 -19.75 10.83 16.59
N GLU A 11 -19.98 11.97 15.93
CA GLU A 11 -21.00 12.09 14.86
C GLU A 11 -20.46 11.89 13.44
N ARG A 12 -19.14 11.91 13.25
CA ARG A 12 -18.52 11.77 11.92
C ARG A 12 -18.46 10.29 11.51
N PRO A 13 -18.76 9.93 10.24
CA PRO A 13 -18.52 8.58 9.72
C PRO A 13 -17.10 8.07 10.00
N LEU A 14 -16.95 6.78 10.25
CA LEU A 14 -15.69 6.17 10.69
C LEU A 14 -14.58 6.35 9.65
N ALA A 15 -14.90 6.14 8.37
CA ALA A 15 -13.97 6.36 7.26
C ALA A 15 -13.44 7.80 7.23
N GLU A 16 -14.32 8.79 7.42
CA GLU A 16 -13.92 10.19 7.47
C GLU A 16 -13.11 10.52 8.73
N SER A 17 -13.42 9.87 9.86
CA SER A 17 -12.66 10.00 11.11
C SER A 17 -11.24 9.47 10.97
N ILE A 18 -11.08 8.29 10.37
CA ILE A 18 -9.77 7.73 10.01
C ILE A 18 -9.02 8.70 9.09
N ASN A 19 -9.63 9.11 7.98
CA ASN A 19 -8.99 10.00 7.00
C ASN A 19 -8.59 11.35 7.60
N ALA A 20 -9.41 11.93 8.48
CA ALA A 20 -9.09 13.18 9.13
C ALA A 20 -7.91 13.04 10.09
N ALA A 21 -7.88 11.94 10.86
CA ALA A 21 -6.82 11.67 11.83
C ALA A 21 -5.49 11.32 11.15
N THR A 22 -5.52 10.63 10.01
CA THR A 22 -4.32 10.16 9.31
C THR A 22 -3.85 11.10 8.19
N ARG A 23 -4.56 12.21 7.91
CA ARG A 23 -4.25 13.11 6.78
C ARG A 23 -2.78 13.55 6.73
N GLY A 24 -2.22 13.97 7.87
CA GLY A 24 -0.85 14.47 7.95
C GLY A 24 0.17 13.39 7.66
N VAL A 25 0.07 12.27 8.38
CA VAL A 25 0.99 11.13 8.25
C VAL A 25 0.85 10.44 6.88
N HIS A 26 -0.36 10.37 6.32
CA HIS A 26 -0.61 9.90 4.95
C HIS A 26 0.08 10.81 3.91
N ALA A 27 -0.03 12.13 4.04
CA ALA A 27 0.62 13.07 3.11
C ALA A 27 2.15 12.94 3.15
N GLN A 28 2.71 12.73 4.35
CA GLN A 28 4.14 12.44 4.53
C GLN A 28 4.52 11.12 3.85
N LEU A 29 3.82 10.02 4.18
CA LEU A 29 4.09 8.70 3.60
C LEU A 29 3.98 8.72 2.07
N ASN A 30 2.92 9.33 1.52
CA ASN A 30 2.73 9.44 0.07
C ASN A 30 3.89 10.20 -0.59
N ARG A 31 4.34 11.31 0.00
CA ARG A 31 5.53 12.04 -0.50
C ARG A 31 6.77 11.15 -0.52
N LEU A 32 6.97 10.35 0.54
CA LEU A 32 8.11 9.45 0.60
C LEU A 32 8.05 8.39 -0.51
N ILE A 33 6.89 7.72 -0.66
CA ILE A 33 6.68 6.68 -1.68
C ILE A 33 6.87 7.26 -3.08
N MET A 34 6.30 8.43 -3.38
CA MET A 34 6.43 9.06 -4.69
C MET A 34 7.87 9.47 -5.03
N ALA A 35 8.68 9.83 -4.03
CA ALA A 35 10.10 10.12 -4.23
C ALA A 35 10.95 8.85 -4.45
N ARG A 36 10.55 7.72 -3.87
CA ARG A 36 11.34 6.46 -3.87
C ARG A 36 10.98 5.53 -5.02
N LEU A 37 9.71 5.49 -5.42
CA LEU A 37 9.25 4.61 -6.49
C LEU A 37 10.07 4.76 -7.79
N PRO A 38 10.41 5.98 -8.27
CA PRO A 38 11.25 6.12 -9.45
C PRO A 38 12.68 5.58 -9.29
N LEU A 39 13.21 5.55 -8.06
CA LEU A 39 14.56 5.03 -7.76
C LEU A 39 14.61 3.50 -7.87
N ALA A 40 13.46 2.83 -7.71
CA ALA A 40 13.32 1.39 -7.90
C ALA A 40 13.07 1.00 -9.37
N LEU A 41 13.09 1.95 -10.30
CA LEU A 41 12.75 1.76 -11.72
C LEU A 41 13.83 2.36 -12.65
N PRO A 42 13.82 2.01 -13.95
CA PRO A 42 14.68 2.64 -14.94
C PRO A 42 14.44 4.15 -15.02
N PRO A 43 15.49 4.96 -15.27
CA PRO A 43 16.87 4.55 -15.58
C PRO A 43 17.76 4.31 -14.35
N HIS A 44 17.26 4.45 -13.12
CA HIS A 44 18.08 4.38 -11.91
C HIS A 44 18.60 2.96 -11.63
N VAL A 45 17.74 1.96 -11.88
CA VAL A 45 18.10 0.54 -11.82
C VAL A 45 17.69 -0.16 -13.11
N GLN A 46 18.37 -1.26 -13.40
CA GLN A 46 18.19 -2.02 -14.66
C GLN A 46 17.41 -3.33 -14.46
N ASP A 47 17.19 -3.73 -13.21
CA ASP A 47 16.49 -4.96 -12.86
C ASP A 47 15.48 -4.68 -11.72
N PRO A 48 14.51 -5.59 -11.47
CA PRO A 48 13.43 -5.35 -10.54
C PRO A 48 13.78 -5.69 -9.07
N SER A 49 15.06 -5.86 -8.72
CA SER A 49 15.47 -6.33 -7.37
C SER A 49 15.02 -5.40 -6.25
N ILE A 50 15.12 -4.08 -6.44
CA ILE A 50 14.65 -3.10 -5.44
C ILE A 50 13.12 -3.18 -5.29
N TYR A 51 12.39 -3.31 -6.40
CA TYR A 51 10.94 -3.47 -6.36
C TYR A 51 10.54 -4.79 -5.66
N LEU A 52 11.25 -5.89 -5.94
CA LEU A 52 11.09 -7.18 -5.27
C LEU A 52 11.31 -7.06 -3.76
N SER A 53 12.36 -6.34 -3.32
CA SER A 53 12.60 -6.08 -1.89
C SER A 53 11.38 -5.39 -1.25
N GLY A 54 10.81 -4.39 -1.92
CA GLY A 54 9.56 -3.77 -1.49
C GLY A 54 8.39 -4.77 -1.33
N LEU A 55 8.20 -5.65 -2.32
CA LEU A 55 7.16 -6.69 -2.24
C LEU A 55 7.39 -7.67 -1.09
N LEU A 56 8.63 -8.11 -0.86
CA LEU A 56 8.99 -9.00 0.25
C LEU A 56 8.67 -8.38 1.61
N HIS A 57 8.74 -7.06 1.75
CA HIS A 57 8.42 -6.36 3.00
C HIS A 57 6.93 -6.03 3.16
N ILE A 58 6.20 -5.80 2.06
CA ILE A 58 4.75 -5.54 2.11
C ILE A 58 3.95 -6.83 2.30
N THR A 59 4.43 -7.96 1.77
CA THR A 59 3.72 -9.25 1.83
C THR A 59 3.39 -9.71 3.25
N PRO A 60 4.33 -9.68 4.22
CA PRO A 60 4.06 -10.10 5.60
C PRO A 60 3.01 -9.24 6.30
N ILE A 61 2.92 -7.95 5.96
CA ILE A 61 1.90 -7.03 6.51
C ILE A 61 0.51 -7.49 6.10
N TYR A 62 0.28 -7.71 4.80
CA TYR A 62 -1.00 -8.21 4.30
C TYR A 62 -1.30 -9.62 4.81
N SER A 63 -0.30 -10.51 4.83
CA SER A 63 -0.46 -11.84 5.41
C SER A 63 -0.90 -11.81 6.87
N ALA A 64 -0.30 -10.95 7.70
CA ALA A 64 -0.58 -10.92 9.12
C ALA A 64 -2.06 -10.61 9.42
N PHE A 65 -2.62 -9.53 8.86
CA PHE A 65 -4.02 -9.17 9.15
C PHE A 65 -5.02 -10.07 8.39
N GLU A 66 -4.70 -10.52 7.18
CA GLU A 66 -5.59 -11.41 6.41
C GLU A 66 -5.71 -12.79 7.06
N SER A 67 -4.60 -13.38 7.52
CA SER A 67 -4.61 -14.64 8.26
C SER A 67 -5.30 -14.50 9.63
N ALA A 68 -5.10 -13.36 10.32
CA ALA A 68 -5.84 -13.07 11.54
C ALA A 68 -7.35 -12.98 11.28
N TRP A 69 -7.77 -12.30 10.20
CA TRP A 69 -9.18 -12.22 9.81
C TRP A 69 -9.78 -13.61 9.59
N GLN A 70 -9.11 -14.45 8.79
CA GLN A 70 -9.57 -15.81 8.51
C GLN A 70 -9.67 -16.65 9.78
N THR A 71 -8.71 -16.52 10.70
CA THR A 71 -8.71 -17.22 11.99
C THR A 71 -9.93 -16.84 12.82
N LEU A 72 -10.27 -15.56 12.90
CA LEU A 72 -11.42 -15.06 13.66
C LEU A 72 -12.78 -15.50 13.07
N LEU A 73 -12.84 -15.71 11.75
CA LEU A 73 -14.03 -16.14 11.03
C LEU A 73 -14.16 -17.67 10.90
N ARG A 74 -13.11 -18.43 11.26
CA ARG A 74 -13.15 -19.88 11.17
C ARG A 74 -14.24 -20.42 12.12
N PRO A 75 -15.15 -21.29 11.63
CA PRO A 75 -16.13 -21.94 12.50
C PRO A 75 -15.43 -22.73 13.61
N LEU A 76 -15.98 -22.68 14.82
CA LEU A 76 -15.56 -23.53 15.96
C LEU A 76 -16.02 -24.97 15.71
N THR A 77 -15.56 -25.60 14.64
CA THR A 77 -15.88 -27.00 14.34
C THR A 77 -14.74 -27.89 14.84
N ALA A 78 -15.05 -28.61 15.92
CA ALA A 78 -14.31 -29.67 16.60
C ALA A 78 -13.10 -29.23 17.47
N PRO A 79 -12.95 -29.85 18.67
CA PRO A 79 -11.84 -29.58 19.57
C PRO A 79 -10.59 -30.25 19.02
N GLU A 80 -9.81 -29.54 18.20
CA GLU A 80 -8.39 -29.82 18.15
C GLU A 80 -7.83 -29.58 19.57
N PRO A 81 -7.05 -30.50 20.15
CA PRO A 81 -6.41 -30.31 21.44
C PRO A 81 -5.27 -29.28 21.30
N SER A 82 -5.63 -28.04 21.01
CA SER A 82 -4.70 -26.92 20.93
C SER A 82 -4.36 -26.48 22.36
N LEU A 83 -3.07 -26.49 22.67
CA LEU A 83 -2.48 -26.05 23.95
C LEU A 83 -2.65 -24.54 24.23
N ARG A 84 -3.40 -23.82 23.39
CA ARG A 84 -3.57 -22.36 23.46
C ARG A 84 -5.07 -22.05 23.36
N PRO A 85 -5.64 -21.31 24.33
CA PRO A 85 -7.01 -20.82 24.20
C PRO A 85 -7.13 -20.00 22.91
N GLU A 86 -8.01 -20.41 22.00
CA GLU A 86 -8.38 -19.54 20.88
C GLU A 86 -8.98 -18.24 21.42
N PRO A 87 -8.69 -17.09 20.79
CA PRO A 87 -9.25 -15.83 21.24
C PRO A 87 -10.78 -15.94 21.21
N ALA A 88 -11.40 -15.82 22.37
CA ALA A 88 -12.84 -15.77 22.51
C ALA A 88 -13.35 -14.43 21.92
N ILE A 89 -13.50 -14.36 20.60
CA ILE A 89 -14.14 -13.25 19.93
C ILE A 89 -15.64 -13.30 20.23
N ASP A 90 -16.19 -12.17 20.67
CA ASP A 90 -17.63 -12.06 20.90
C ASP A 90 -18.41 -12.12 19.57
N GLU A 91 -19.65 -12.61 19.63
CA GLU A 91 -20.45 -12.87 18.44
C GLU A 91 -20.80 -11.59 17.65
N ARG A 92 -20.92 -10.44 18.32
CA ARG A 92 -21.18 -9.16 17.66
C ARG A 92 -19.97 -8.74 16.82
N THR A 93 -18.76 -8.83 17.38
CA THR A 93 -17.52 -8.52 16.67
C THR A 93 -17.29 -9.50 15.53
N ARG A 94 -17.55 -10.81 15.73
CA ARG A 94 -17.49 -11.80 14.63
C ARG A 94 -18.46 -11.46 13.50
N SER A 95 -19.72 -11.13 13.82
CA SER A 95 -20.73 -10.73 12.84
C SER A 95 -20.34 -9.47 12.07
N LEU A 96 -19.74 -8.49 12.74
CA LEU A 96 -19.23 -7.26 12.14
C LEU A 96 -18.09 -7.56 11.15
N LEU A 97 -17.08 -8.33 11.57
CA LEU A 97 -15.95 -8.71 10.73
C LEU A 97 -16.38 -9.59 9.55
N SER A 98 -17.36 -10.49 9.75
CA SER A 98 -17.89 -11.33 8.68
C SER A 98 -18.63 -10.52 7.63
N ARG A 99 -19.37 -9.47 8.02
CA ARG A 99 -20.08 -8.60 7.07
C ARG A 99 -19.14 -7.74 6.25
N LEU A 100 -18.03 -7.30 6.83
CA LEU A 100 -17.03 -6.51 6.13
C LEU A 100 -16.13 -7.36 5.22
N TYR A 101 -15.98 -8.66 5.51
CA TYR A 101 -15.08 -9.54 4.77
C TYR A 101 -15.49 -9.70 3.29
N LEU A 102 -14.52 -9.41 2.42
CA LEU A 102 -14.63 -9.52 0.96
C LEU A 102 -13.42 -10.30 0.44
N PRO A 103 -13.56 -11.59 0.07
CA PRO A 103 -12.45 -12.41 -0.41
C PRO A 103 -11.71 -11.77 -1.60
N ALA A 104 -12.43 -11.07 -2.48
CA ALA A 104 -11.87 -10.42 -3.65
C ALA A 104 -10.93 -9.25 -3.33
N LEU A 105 -10.93 -8.74 -2.08
CA LEU A 105 -9.97 -7.73 -1.63
C LEU A 105 -8.64 -8.32 -1.18
N MET A 106 -8.55 -9.62 -0.87
CA MET A 106 -7.37 -10.22 -0.22
C MET A 106 -6.13 -10.19 -1.14
N ARG A 107 -5.02 -9.63 -0.68
CA ARG A 107 -3.82 -9.34 -1.47
C ARG A 107 -2.62 -10.20 -1.15
N SER A 108 -2.58 -10.86 0.01
CA SER A 108 -1.43 -11.70 0.40
C SER A 108 -1.09 -12.78 -0.65
N GLY A 109 -2.09 -13.36 -1.31
CA GLY A 109 -1.91 -14.32 -2.40
C GLY A 109 -1.43 -13.67 -3.71
N GLN A 110 -1.89 -12.45 -4.02
CA GLN A 110 -1.45 -11.73 -5.23
C GLN A 110 0.00 -11.27 -5.10
N LEU A 111 0.40 -10.81 -3.92
CA LEU A 111 1.79 -10.45 -3.63
C LEU A 111 2.75 -11.64 -3.80
N ARG A 112 2.36 -12.83 -3.33
CA ARG A 112 3.12 -14.07 -3.58
C ARG A 112 3.21 -14.42 -5.07
N ALA A 113 2.12 -14.19 -5.82
CA ALA A 113 2.11 -14.42 -7.27
C ALA A 113 3.05 -13.43 -8.00
N ASP A 114 3.13 -12.19 -7.56
CA ASP A 114 4.07 -11.19 -8.09
C ASP A 114 5.53 -11.57 -7.77
N ILE A 115 5.82 -11.97 -6.54
CA ILE A 115 7.14 -12.49 -6.14
C ILE A 115 7.51 -13.71 -6.98
N TYR A 116 6.59 -14.67 -7.15
CA TYR A 116 6.79 -15.83 -8.01
C TYR A 116 7.11 -15.42 -9.45
N THR A 117 6.37 -14.46 -10.00
CA THR A 117 6.56 -13.98 -11.38
C THR A 117 7.93 -13.34 -11.58
N LEU A 118 8.42 -12.59 -10.58
CA LEU A 118 9.74 -11.94 -10.62
C LEU A 118 10.91 -12.91 -10.44
N THR A 119 10.73 -13.96 -9.65
CA THR A 119 11.85 -14.79 -9.16
C THR A 119 11.87 -16.21 -9.74
N GLY A 120 10.70 -16.75 -10.12
CA GLY A 120 10.52 -18.16 -10.42
C GLY A 120 10.69 -19.09 -9.21
N TRP A 121 10.76 -18.56 -7.99
CA TRP A 121 10.97 -19.36 -6.78
C TRP A 121 9.79 -20.29 -6.50
N ALA A 122 10.10 -21.51 -6.04
CA ALA A 122 9.05 -22.42 -5.58
C ALA A 122 8.34 -21.83 -4.33
N PRO A 123 7.05 -22.18 -4.09
CA PRO A 123 6.27 -21.58 -2.99
C PRO A 123 6.94 -21.67 -1.62
N HIS A 124 7.60 -22.79 -1.30
CA HIS A 124 8.30 -22.96 -0.02
C HIS A 124 9.47 -21.99 0.16
N HIS A 125 10.18 -21.68 -0.93
CA HIS A 125 11.29 -20.73 -0.91
C HIS A 125 10.77 -19.31 -0.75
N ILE A 126 9.63 -18.96 -1.37
CA ILE A 126 8.95 -17.68 -1.10
C ILE A 126 8.63 -17.54 0.40
N GLU A 127 8.02 -18.56 1.03
CA GLU A 127 7.73 -18.51 2.47
C GLU A 127 8.99 -18.42 3.33
N GLU A 128 10.07 -19.11 2.97
CA GLU A 128 11.35 -19.00 3.68
C GLU A 128 11.90 -17.56 3.62
N GLN A 129 11.87 -16.93 2.44
CA GLN A 129 12.34 -15.56 2.27
C GLN A 129 11.46 -14.56 3.02
N LEU A 130 10.14 -14.72 2.96
CA LEU A 130 9.20 -13.93 3.76
C LEU A 130 9.44 -14.09 5.27
N ALA A 131 9.77 -15.30 5.71
CA ALA A 131 10.11 -15.55 7.10
C ALA A 131 11.42 -14.86 7.49
N VAL A 132 12.47 -14.94 6.66
CA VAL A 132 13.77 -14.29 6.90
C VAL A 132 13.61 -12.77 7.04
N VAL A 133 12.95 -12.10 6.10
CA VAL A 133 12.78 -10.63 6.17
C VAL A 133 11.90 -10.20 7.35
N SER A 134 11.05 -11.09 7.86
CA SER A 134 10.16 -10.82 9.00
C SER A 134 10.77 -11.19 10.36
N GLN A 135 12.04 -11.61 10.43
CA GLN A 135 12.66 -12.04 11.70
C GLN A 135 13.08 -10.89 12.61
N SER A 136 13.39 -9.71 12.07
CA SER A 136 13.90 -8.59 12.86
C SER A 136 13.56 -7.22 12.25
N GLY A 137 13.84 -6.16 13.00
CA GLY A 137 13.65 -4.78 12.55
C GLY A 137 12.18 -4.34 12.51
N PRO A 138 11.90 -3.19 11.88
CA PRO A 138 10.57 -2.58 11.88
C PRO A 138 9.46 -3.47 11.29
N LEU A 139 9.79 -4.35 10.33
CA LEU A 139 8.82 -5.28 9.77
C LEU A 139 8.38 -6.36 10.78
N ALA A 140 9.33 -6.90 11.57
CA ALA A 140 9.02 -7.87 12.61
C ALA A 140 8.16 -7.24 13.71
N GLU A 141 8.52 -6.02 14.15
CA GLU A 141 7.74 -5.25 15.12
C GLU A 141 6.32 -4.98 14.60
N PHE A 142 6.19 -4.59 13.33
CA PHE A 142 4.89 -4.30 12.75
C PHE A 142 4.02 -5.57 12.63
N THR A 143 4.53 -6.67 12.08
CA THR A 143 3.76 -7.92 11.95
C THR A 143 3.39 -8.53 13.30
N GLN A 144 4.25 -8.40 14.32
CA GLN A 144 3.94 -8.76 15.70
C GLN A 144 2.85 -7.87 16.29
N HIS A 145 2.91 -6.55 16.06
CA HIS A 145 1.90 -5.60 16.49
C HIS A 145 0.54 -5.96 15.89
N ILE A 146 0.45 -6.13 14.56
CA ILE A 146 -0.78 -6.54 13.86
C ILE A 146 -1.40 -7.77 14.53
N SER A 147 -0.58 -8.82 14.70
CA SER A 147 -1.04 -10.10 15.23
C SER A 147 -1.49 -10.02 16.68
N SER A 148 -0.88 -9.15 17.49
CA SER A 148 -1.20 -9.01 18.91
C SER A 148 -2.39 -8.09 19.13
N THR A 149 -2.42 -6.96 18.44
CA THR A 149 -3.51 -5.98 18.51
C THR A 149 -4.82 -6.56 18.02
N ILE A 150 -4.84 -7.28 16.89
CA ILE A 150 -6.07 -7.93 16.39
C ILE A 150 -6.54 -9.04 17.34
N ARG A 151 -5.61 -9.75 18.00
CA ARG A 151 -5.97 -10.81 18.97
C ARG A 151 -6.63 -10.23 20.21
N GLU A 152 -6.14 -9.09 20.70
CA GLU A 152 -6.62 -8.43 21.91
C GLU A 152 -7.87 -7.58 21.65
N ARG A 153 -7.95 -6.93 20.48
CA ARG A 153 -9.01 -6.01 20.08
C ARG A 153 -9.47 -6.31 18.64
N PRO A 154 -10.22 -7.38 18.38
CA PRO A 154 -10.51 -7.83 17.01
C PRO A 154 -11.21 -6.81 16.10
N HIS A 155 -11.96 -5.85 16.68
CA HIS A 155 -12.60 -4.75 15.94
C HIS A 155 -11.61 -3.83 15.22
N VAL A 156 -10.37 -3.70 15.72
CA VAL A 156 -9.35 -2.84 15.09
C VAL A 156 -8.92 -3.30 13.71
N LEU A 157 -9.26 -4.54 13.34
CA LEU A 157 -9.07 -5.06 12.00
C LEU A 157 -9.70 -4.16 10.93
N LEU A 158 -10.77 -3.43 11.27
CA LEU A 158 -11.40 -2.42 10.40
C LEU A 158 -10.41 -1.34 9.96
N ALA A 159 -9.45 -0.96 10.82
CA ALA A 159 -8.41 0.02 10.50
C ALA A 159 -7.50 -0.50 9.39
N TYR A 160 -7.06 -1.77 9.49
CA TYR A 160 -6.23 -2.43 8.46
C TYR A 160 -6.99 -2.56 7.15
N ALA A 161 -8.22 -3.07 7.20
CA ALA A 161 -9.06 -3.25 6.02
C ALA A 161 -9.30 -1.91 5.30
N HIS A 162 -9.66 -0.86 6.04
CA HIS A 162 -9.88 0.46 5.46
C HIS A 162 -8.57 1.06 4.92
N THR A 163 -7.53 1.14 5.75
CA THR A 163 -6.28 1.84 5.40
C THR A 163 -5.55 1.15 4.24
N LEU A 164 -5.38 -0.16 4.31
CA LEU A 164 -4.55 -0.90 3.35
C LEU A 164 -5.29 -1.24 2.05
N PHE A 165 -6.59 -1.56 2.08
CA PHE A 165 -7.32 -1.81 0.83
C PHE A 165 -7.75 -0.53 0.13
N MET A 166 -8.23 0.50 0.85
CA MET A 166 -8.69 1.73 0.20
C MET A 166 -7.54 2.49 -0.46
N ALA A 167 -6.32 2.40 0.08
CA ALA A 167 -5.12 2.94 -0.55
C ALA A 167 -4.90 2.39 -1.96
N LEU A 168 -5.23 1.11 -2.22
CA LEU A 168 -5.05 0.48 -3.53
C LEU A 168 -5.98 1.06 -4.60
N PHE A 169 -7.19 1.48 -4.21
CA PHE A 169 -8.16 2.11 -5.10
C PHE A 169 -7.95 3.61 -5.29
N ALA A 170 -6.87 4.20 -4.76
CA ALA A 170 -6.53 5.59 -4.98
C ALA A 170 -5.06 5.70 -5.40
N GLY A 171 -4.14 5.75 -4.43
CA GLY A 171 -2.70 5.80 -4.68
C GLY A 171 -2.18 4.57 -5.43
N GLY A 172 -2.72 3.39 -5.14
CA GLY A 172 -2.29 2.14 -5.80
C GLY A 172 -2.51 2.14 -7.31
N ARG A 173 -3.58 2.76 -7.81
CA ARG A 173 -3.79 2.91 -9.26
C ARG A 173 -2.79 3.84 -9.92
N PHE A 174 -2.41 4.91 -9.22
CA PHE A 174 -1.38 5.83 -9.70
C PHE A 174 -0.02 5.11 -9.75
N ILE A 175 0.36 4.44 -8.66
CA ILE A 175 1.58 3.61 -8.59
C ILE A 175 1.58 2.58 -9.72
N ARG A 176 0.47 1.86 -9.92
CA ARG A 176 0.32 0.90 -11.01
C ARG A 176 0.54 1.54 -12.39
N SER A 177 -0.02 2.72 -12.64
CA SER A 177 0.17 3.39 -13.93
C SER A 177 1.64 3.75 -14.21
N ILE A 178 2.40 4.12 -13.16
CA ILE A 178 3.85 4.34 -13.26
C ILE A 178 4.54 3.01 -13.59
N LEU A 179 4.20 1.93 -12.89
CA LEU A 179 4.80 0.61 -13.09
C LEU A 179 4.50 0.03 -14.47
N GLU A 180 3.28 0.20 -14.98
CA GLU A 180 2.86 -0.23 -16.33
C GLU A 180 3.52 0.59 -17.43
N SER A 181 4.03 1.80 -17.14
CA SER A 181 4.77 2.61 -18.10
C SER A 181 6.21 2.13 -18.32
N VAL A 182 6.72 1.26 -17.45
CA VAL A 182 8.07 0.69 -17.56
C VAL A 182 8.07 -0.37 -18.65
N PRO A 183 9.02 -0.32 -19.61
CA PRO A 183 9.09 -1.30 -20.70
C PRO A 183 9.13 -2.75 -20.19
N GLY A 184 8.07 -3.50 -20.52
CA GLY A 184 7.79 -4.90 -20.12
C GLY A 184 8.94 -5.88 -20.33
N ASP A 185 9.52 -5.77 -21.51
CA ASP A 185 10.21 -6.85 -22.22
C ASP A 185 11.64 -7.07 -21.69
N THR A 186 12.18 -6.09 -20.97
CA THR A 186 13.58 -6.08 -20.53
C THR A 186 13.69 -5.95 -19.01
N PHE A 187 13.01 -4.98 -18.40
CA PHE A 187 13.13 -4.74 -16.97
C PHE A 187 12.50 -5.86 -16.15
N TRP A 188 11.19 -6.11 -16.32
CA TRP A 188 10.44 -7.09 -15.52
C TRP A 188 10.87 -8.54 -15.79
N SER A 189 11.48 -8.80 -16.95
CA SER A 189 11.99 -10.11 -17.34
C SER A 189 13.46 -10.34 -16.95
N SER A 190 14.15 -9.32 -16.44
CA SER A 190 15.54 -9.44 -16.00
C SER A 190 15.63 -10.24 -14.69
N PRO A 191 16.62 -11.13 -14.54
CA PRO A 191 16.83 -11.81 -13.28
C PRO A 191 17.12 -10.78 -12.18
N CYS A 192 16.49 -10.96 -11.01
CA CYS A 192 16.81 -10.16 -9.84
C CYS A 192 18.25 -10.48 -9.40
N SER A 193 19.03 -9.44 -9.14
CA SER A 193 20.39 -9.55 -8.61
C SER A 193 20.34 -9.96 -7.13
N ASP A 194 21.06 -11.02 -6.77
CA ASP A 194 21.15 -11.49 -5.37
C ASP A 194 21.79 -10.45 -4.42
N ALA A 195 22.55 -9.49 -4.96
CA ALA A 195 23.39 -8.56 -4.20
C ALA A 195 22.65 -7.52 -3.35
N GLN A 196 21.32 -7.40 -3.46
CA GLN A 196 20.50 -6.45 -2.69
C GLN A 196 19.45 -7.10 -1.79
N LEU A 197 19.31 -8.42 -1.87
CA LEU A 197 18.53 -9.18 -0.90
C LEU A 197 19.51 -9.54 0.21
N ASP A 198 19.49 -8.80 1.32
CA ASP A 198 20.35 -9.03 2.49
C ASP A 198 19.89 -10.29 3.26
N VAL A 199 19.76 -11.38 2.51
CA VAL A 199 19.35 -12.71 2.93
C VAL A 199 20.66 -13.45 3.09
N THR A 200 20.98 -13.82 4.33
CA THR A 200 22.14 -14.65 4.65
C THR A 200 22.26 -15.82 3.66
N PRO A 201 23.46 -16.14 3.12
CA PRO A 201 23.63 -17.17 2.13
C PRO A 201 23.46 -18.55 2.78
N THR A 202 22.22 -19.03 2.87
CA THR A 202 21.93 -20.42 3.18
C THR A 202 22.00 -21.20 1.87
N MET A 203 23.07 -22.00 1.74
CA MET A 203 23.32 -23.05 0.74
C MET A 203 22.79 -22.77 -0.67
N SER A 204 23.71 -22.40 -1.57
CA SER A 204 23.52 -22.35 -3.02
C SER A 204 22.83 -23.62 -3.54
N TYR A 205 21.52 -23.53 -3.78
CA TYR A 205 20.79 -24.50 -4.58
C TYR A 205 21.13 -24.26 -6.06
N PRO A 206 21.30 -25.32 -6.88
CA PRO A 206 21.50 -25.14 -8.30
C PRO A 206 20.28 -24.43 -8.87
N SER A 207 20.49 -23.22 -9.38
CA SER A 207 19.55 -22.51 -10.22
C SER A 207 19.05 -23.48 -11.29
N GLN A 208 17.83 -24.00 -11.14
CA GLN A 208 17.23 -24.80 -12.18
C GLN A 208 17.08 -23.88 -13.39
N SER A 209 17.93 -24.10 -14.37
CA SER A 209 17.88 -23.44 -15.66
C SER A 209 16.45 -23.48 -16.18
N ARG A 210 15.85 -22.28 -16.31
CA ARG A 210 14.61 -22.04 -17.04
C ARG A 210 14.60 -22.88 -18.32
N PRO A 211 13.55 -23.67 -18.61
CA PRO A 211 13.53 -24.48 -19.82
C PRO A 211 13.66 -23.56 -21.06
N PRO A 212 14.65 -23.78 -21.94
CA PRO A 212 14.83 -22.98 -23.13
C PRO A 212 13.77 -23.38 -24.15
N GLY A 213 12.72 -22.57 -24.30
CA GLY A 213 11.67 -22.89 -25.27
C GLY A 213 10.39 -22.05 -25.29
N ALA A 214 10.19 -21.08 -24.41
CA ALA A 214 9.03 -20.18 -24.52
C ALA A 214 9.33 -19.05 -25.54
N ILE A 215 9.44 -19.40 -26.82
CA ILE A 215 9.37 -18.43 -27.92
C ILE A 215 7.89 -18.01 -28.00
N PHE A 216 7.54 -16.90 -27.37
CA PHE A 216 6.22 -16.29 -27.57
C PHE A 216 6.21 -15.63 -28.96
N SER A 217 5.46 -16.26 -29.87
CA SER A 217 5.14 -15.69 -31.17
C SER A 217 4.31 -14.41 -30.96
N ALA A 218 4.87 -13.29 -31.43
CA ALA A 218 4.29 -11.96 -31.34
C ALA A 218 2.93 -11.88 -32.05
N THR A 219 1.85 -11.74 -31.26
CA THR A 219 0.60 -11.11 -31.71
C THR A 219 0.18 -10.15 -30.60
N HIS A 220 0.29 -8.86 -30.95
CA HIS A 220 0.40 -7.74 -30.03
C HIS A 220 -0.90 -7.35 -29.33
N GLN A 221 -0.73 -6.93 -28.07
CA GLN A 221 -1.40 -5.80 -27.41
C GLN A 221 -2.43 -6.08 -26.31
N GLU A 222 -3.04 -7.27 -26.24
CA GLU A 222 -4.01 -7.58 -25.15
C GLU A 222 -3.53 -8.64 -24.13
N ARG A 223 -2.46 -9.39 -24.43
CA ARG A 223 -1.96 -10.48 -23.55
C ARG A 223 -0.77 -10.14 -22.64
N ASP A 224 -0.09 -9.01 -22.87
CA ASP A 224 1.11 -8.65 -22.10
C ASP A 224 0.78 -8.04 -20.73
N ALA A 225 -0.39 -7.44 -20.57
CA ALA A 225 -0.80 -6.89 -19.29
C ALA A 225 -0.82 -8.01 -18.22
N ASP A 226 -1.40 -9.17 -18.52
CA ASP A 226 -1.57 -10.29 -17.57
C ASP A 226 -0.25 -10.96 -17.12
N LEU A 227 0.89 -10.61 -17.72
CA LEU A 227 2.21 -11.17 -17.38
C LEU A 227 3.05 -10.28 -16.46
N LEU A 228 2.69 -9.01 -16.29
CA LEU A 228 3.44 -8.11 -15.40
C LEU A 228 3.24 -8.51 -13.93
N PRO A 229 4.30 -8.43 -13.08
CA PRO A 229 4.25 -8.75 -11.65
C PRO A 229 3.58 -7.62 -10.84
N LEU A 230 2.33 -7.33 -11.21
CA LEU A 230 1.50 -6.23 -10.71
C LEU A 230 0.12 -6.72 -10.26
N ALA A 231 -0.03 -8.02 -10.00
CA ALA A 231 -1.27 -8.63 -9.51
C ALA A 231 -1.75 -7.99 -8.20
N PHE A 232 -0.83 -7.53 -7.34
CA PHE A 232 -1.15 -6.78 -6.13
C PHE A 232 -1.98 -5.52 -6.39
N PHE A 233 -1.72 -4.81 -7.48
CA PHE A 233 -2.45 -3.58 -7.83
C PHE A 233 -3.65 -3.84 -8.77
N ARG A 234 -3.93 -5.10 -9.08
CA ARG A 234 -4.98 -5.49 -10.01
C ARG A 234 -6.17 -6.10 -9.28
N PHE A 235 -7.35 -5.70 -9.74
CA PHE A 235 -8.61 -6.27 -9.33
C PHE A 235 -9.35 -6.73 -10.57
N SER A 236 -10.23 -7.72 -10.42
CA SER A 236 -10.90 -8.36 -11.54
C SER A 236 -11.61 -7.35 -12.46
N PRO A 237 -11.49 -7.49 -13.79
CA PRO A 237 -12.28 -6.73 -14.76
C PRO A 237 -13.79 -7.01 -14.61
N PRO A 238 -14.68 -6.14 -15.12
CA PRO A 238 -14.42 -4.94 -15.93
C PRO A 238 -14.23 -3.66 -15.10
N THR A 239 -14.60 -3.67 -13.82
CA THR A 239 -14.63 -2.49 -12.96
C THR A 239 -13.28 -2.16 -12.32
N ASN A 240 -12.26 -3.00 -12.51
CA ASN A 240 -10.93 -2.87 -11.91
C ASN A 240 -11.01 -2.55 -10.40
N GLY A 241 -11.97 -3.18 -9.73
CA GLY A 241 -12.20 -3.05 -8.29
C GLY A 241 -13.03 -1.85 -7.82
N GLU A 242 -13.55 -0.98 -8.70
CA GLU A 242 -14.46 0.11 -8.28
C GLU A 242 -15.74 -0.43 -7.60
N ASN A 243 -16.29 -1.54 -8.08
CA ASN A 243 -17.39 -2.24 -7.43
C ASN A 243 -17.01 -2.71 -6.03
N LEU A 244 -15.80 -3.26 -5.84
CA LEU A 244 -15.31 -3.73 -4.55
C LEU A 244 -15.10 -2.57 -3.57
N LYS A 245 -14.60 -1.43 -4.06
CA LYS A 245 -14.47 -0.19 -3.28
C LYS A 245 -15.84 0.30 -2.82
N GLY A 246 -16.83 0.36 -3.72
CA GLY A 246 -18.20 0.74 -3.41
C GLY A 246 -18.82 -0.19 -2.36
N GLU A 247 -18.78 -1.49 -2.63
CA GLU A 247 -19.32 -2.52 -1.73
C GLU A 247 -18.65 -2.50 -0.36
N PHE A 248 -17.33 -2.32 -0.29
CA PHE A 248 -16.62 -2.19 0.97
C PHE A 248 -17.09 -0.96 1.77
N LYS A 249 -17.24 0.20 1.11
CA LYS A 249 -17.71 1.43 1.76
C LYS A 249 -19.14 1.26 2.30
N GLU A 250 -20.02 0.64 1.52
CA GLU A 250 -21.39 0.34 1.95
C GLU A 250 -21.43 -0.62 3.15
N ARG A 251 -20.64 -1.70 3.09
CA ARG A 251 -20.50 -2.64 4.21
C ARG A 251 -19.94 -1.95 5.45
N LEU A 252 -18.92 -1.09 5.31
CA LEU A 252 -18.34 -0.32 6.41
C LEU A 252 -19.38 0.61 7.06
N ALA A 253 -20.13 1.36 6.25
CA ALA A 253 -21.22 2.21 6.73
C ALA A 253 -22.32 1.41 7.46
N SER A 254 -22.61 0.19 6.98
CA SER A 254 -23.60 -0.67 7.64
C SER A 254 -23.14 -1.17 9.01
N VAL A 255 -21.84 -1.48 9.18
CA VAL A 255 -21.31 -2.05 10.42
C VAL A 255 -20.86 -0.99 11.43
N GLU A 256 -20.53 0.22 10.99
CA GLU A 256 -19.99 1.24 11.89
C GLU A 256 -20.98 1.72 12.96
N SER A 257 -22.29 1.59 12.68
CA SER A 257 -23.38 1.89 13.61
C SER A 257 -23.45 0.92 14.80
N LEU A 258 -22.75 -0.22 14.71
CA LEU A 258 -22.71 -1.26 15.74
C LEU A 258 -21.47 -1.18 16.62
N LEU A 259 -20.56 -0.26 16.31
CA LEU A 259 -19.37 0.01 17.10
C LEU A 259 -19.72 0.92 18.26
N THR A 260 -19.18 0.60 19.43
CA THR A 260 -19.18 1.49 20.58
C THR A 260 -18.23 2.68 20.35
N PRO A 261 -18.40 3.81 21.05
CA PRO A 261 -17.48 4.94 20.96
C PRO A 261 -16.02 4.57 21.24
N SER A 262 -15.78 3.66 22.20
CA SER A 262 -14.44 3.16 22.52
C SER A 262 -13.82 2.39 21.34
N GLU A 263 -14.59 1.53 20.68
CA GLU A 263 -14.10 0.77 19.53
C GLU A 263 -13.83 1.66 18.32
N ARG A 264 -14.67 2.69 18.10
CA ARG A 264 -14.42 3.71 17.08
C ARG A 264 -13.11 4.44 17.35
N HIS A 265 -12.87 4.82 18.60
CA HIS A 265 -11.62 5.44 19.01
C HIS A 265 -10.43 4.50 18.77
N ASP A 266 -10.53 3.24 19.19
CA ASP A 266 -9.52 2.21 18.97
C ASP A 266 -9.15 2.04 17.50
N ILE A 267 -10.14 1.98 16.61
CA ILE A 267 -9.94 1.84 15.15
C ILE A 267 -9.22 3.07 14.58
N VAL A 268 -9.59 4.28 15.01
CA VAL A 268 -8.94 5.50 14.53
C VAL A 268 -7.49 5.58 15.04
N GLN A 269 -7.23 5.23 16.30
CA GLN A 269 -5.87 5.18 16.83
C GLN A 269 -5.02 4.11 16.12
N GLU A 270 -5.59 2.94 15.87
CA GLU A 270 -4.90 1.89 15.13
C GLU A 270 -4.52 2.34 13.72
N ALA A 271 -5.38 3.10 13.04
CA ALA A 271 -5.06 3.64 11.72
C ALA A 271 -3.84 4.56 11.76
N ILE A 272 -3.65 5.35 12.82
CA ILE A 272 -2.44 6.17 13.01
C ILE A 272 -1.22 5.25 13.19
N CYS A 273 -1.32 4.25 14.07
CA CYS A 273 -0.25 3.26 14.28
C CYS A 273 0.16 2.56 12.98
N ILE A 274 -0.78 2.21 12.10
CA ILE A 274 -0.50 1.61 10.79
C ILE A 274 0.40 2.53 9.97
N PHE A 275 0.09 3.82 9.89
CA PHE A 275 0.91 4.77 9.12
C PHE A 275 2.29 4.98 9.75
N ASP A 276 2.40 5.06 11.08
CA ASP A 276 3.69 5.22 11.76
C ASP A 276 4.61 4.00 11.56
N ASN A 277 4.05 2.80 11.59
CA ASN A 277 4.78 1.58 11.25
C ASN A 277 5.19 1.55 9.77
N MET A 278 4.31 1.98 8.85
CA MET A 278 4.65 2.11 7.43
C MET A 278 5.77 3.14 7.19
N LEU A 279 5.79 4.25 7.90
CA LEU A 279 6.89 5.23 7.84
C LEU A 279 8.21 4.61 8.32
N SER A 280 8.18 3.89 9.44
CA SER A 280 9.36 3.19 10.00
C SER A 280 9.88 2.13 9.03
N LEU A 281 8.97 1.40 8.37
CA LEU A 281 9.33 0.42 7.34
C LEU A 281 9.96 1.08 6.11
N VAL A 282 9.41 2.20 5.64
CA VAL A 282 9.99 2.94 4.50
C VAL A 282 11.39 3.46 4.85
N ALA A 283 11.61 3.99 6.05
CA ALA A 283 12.93 4.42 6.50
C ALA A 283 13.93 3.25 6.58
N HIS A 284 13.47 2.07 7.01
CA HIS A 284 14.30 0.86 6.99
C HIS A 284 14.66 0.43 5.58
N LEU A 285 13.68 0.42 4.66
CA LEU A 285 13.90 0.12 3.26
C LEU A 285 14.87 1.12 2.61
N ASP A 286 14.85 2.39 3.00
CA ASP A 286 15.82 3.37 2.51
C ASP A 286 17.26 2.99 2.89
N SER A 287 17.45 2.56 4.15
CA SER A 287 18.75 2.08 4.63
C SER A 287 19.22 0.83 3.88
N LEU A 288 18.31 -0.10 3.56
CA LEU A 288 18.64 -1.33 2.83
C LEU A 288 18.96 -1.06 1.36
N CYS A 289 18.20 -0.16 0.72
CA CYS A 289 18.34 0.15 -0.70
C CYS A 289 19.42 1.20 -0.98
N GLY A 290 20.01 1.81 0.06
CA GLY A 290 21.03 2.85 -0.07
C GLY A 290 20.50 4.15 -0.68
N THR A 291 19.21 4.44 -0.50
CA THR A 291 18.61 5.70 -0.96
C THR A 291 18.98 6.83 0.00
N PRO A 292 19.48 7.99 -0.49
CA PRO A 292 19.77 9.12 0.39
C PRO A 292 18.52 9.56 1.15
N GLY A 293 18.66 9.92 2.42
CA GLY A 293 17.57 10.56 3.16
C GLY A 293 17.12 11.83 2.44
N LEU A 294 15.82 12.16 2.46
CA LEU A 294 15.35 13.41 1.87
C LEU A 294 15.98 14.66 2.52
N ASP A 295 16.54 14.49 3.72
CA ASP A 295 17.28 15.54 4.44
C ASP A 295 18.73 15.71 3.94
N ASP A 296 19.25 14.76 3.15
CA ASP A 296 20.62 14.76 2.60
C ASP A 296 20.70 15.36 1.19
N ALA A 297 19.62 15.94 0.67
CA ALA A 297 19.67 16.66 -0.60
C ALA A 297 20.62 17.88 -0.45
N PRO A 298 21.71 17.98 -1.23
CA PRO A 298 22.57 19.14 -1.17
C PRO A 298 21.74 20.36 -1.59
N VAL A 299 21.70 21.36 -0.71
CA VAL A 299 21.17 22.71 -0.99
C VAL A 299 22.04 23.31 -2.10
N SER A 300 21.74 22.97 -3.34
CA SER A 300 22.46 23.44 -4.49
C SER A 300 21.97 24.86 -4.81
N GLY A 301 22.79 25.83 -4.44
CA GLY A 301 23.02 27.03 -5.24
C GLY A 301 22.10 28.23 -4.96
N LYS A 302 22.40 28.96 -3.88
CA LYS A 302 22.25 30.41 -3.91
C LYS A 302 23.11 30.95 -5.06
N ARG A 303 22.50 31.33 -6.18
CA ARG A 303 23.08 32.31 -7.09
C ARG A 303 22.27 33.58 -6.93
N GLY A 304 22.93 34.61 -6.41
CA GLY A 304 22.35 35.92 -6.22
C GLY A 304 21.92 36.51 -7.56
N PHE A 305 20.78 37.21 -7.53
CA PHE A 305 20.50 38.27 -8.48
C PHE A 305 19.80 39.39 -7.73
N ASP A 306 20.32 40.59 -7.94
CA ASP A 306 20.00 41.84 -7.27
C ASP A 306 18.53 42.25 -7.41
N GLY A 307 18.09 43.03 -6.43
CA GLY A 307 16.70 43.40 -6.22
C GLY A 307 16.12 44.39 -7.23
N THR A 308 14.79 44.46 -7.23
CA THR A 308 14.07 45.73 -7.26
C THR A 308 12.64 45.51 -6.77
N SER A 309 12.25 46.35 -5.82
CA SER A 309 10.97 46.42 -5.15
C SER A 309 9.82 46.79 -6.10
N THR A 310 8.66 46.16 -5.95
CA THR A 310 7.36 46.86 -5.99
C THR A 310 6.34 46.15 -5.11
N SER A 311 5.60 46.98 -4.39
CA SER A 311 4.53 46.65 -3.44
C SER A 311 3.19 46.56 -4.16
N SER A 312 2.35 45.56 -3.85
CA SER A 312 0.90 45.74 -3.89
C SER A 312 0.17 44.81 -2.91
N THR A 313 -0.57 45.44 -2.02
CA THR A 313 -1.69 44.95 -1.19
C THR A 313 -2.92 44.64 -2.02
N LEU A 314 -3.63 43.55 -1.71
CA LEU A 314 -5.09 43.27 -1.86
C LEU A 314 -5.25 41.74 -1.66
N ASP A 315 -6.31 41.15 -1.15
CA ASP A 315 -7.48 41.52 -0.38
C ASP A 315 -8.15 40.17 -0.07
N THR A 316 -8.59 39.97 1.16
CA THR A 316 -9.27 38.76 1.63
C THR A 316 -10.77 38.93 1.44
N SER A 317 -11.41 38.23 0.50
CA SER A 317 -12.77 37.66 0.69
C SER A 317 -13.33 36.93 -0.55
N LYS A 318 -14.01 35.80 -0.29
CA LYS A 318 -14.96 35.03 -1.15
C LYS A 318 -14.30 34.31 -2.35
N SER A 319 -14.69 33.12 -2.78
CA SER A 319 -15.93 32.36 -2.64
C SER A 319 -15.67 30.85 -2.88
N SER A 320 -16.61 30.04 -2.39
CA SER A 320 -16.83 28.64 -2.79
C SER A 320 -16.74 28.41 -4.30
N GLU A 321 -15.88 27.50 -4.75
CA GLU A 321 -16.00 26.88 -6.07
C GLU A 321 -15.77 25.38 -6.00
N LYS A 322 -16.81 24.64 -6.40
CA LYS A 322 -16.79 23.23 -6.79
C LYS A 322 -15.88 23.10 -8.01
N PHE A 323 -14.99 22.10 -8.04
CA PHE A 323 -14.14 21.87 -9.21
C PHE A 323 -14.46 20.55 -9.90
N SER A 324 -14.65 20.66 -11.22
CA SER A 324 -15.01 19.61 -12.18
C SER A 324 -13.75 19.04 -12.82
N TRP A 325 -13.72 17.73 -13.08
CA TRP A 325 -12.62 17.05 -13.76
C TRP A 325 -12.73 17.18 -15.27
N ASP A 326 -11.70 17.70 -15.93
CA ASP A 326 -11.45 17.44 -17.36
C ASP A 326 -10.15 16.63 -17.53
N PRO A 327 -10.11 15.65 -18.44
CA PRO A 327 -8.96 14.77 -18.64
C PRO A 327 -7.83 15.49 -19.38
N VAL A 328 -6.60 15.39 -18.86
CA VAL A 328 -5.41 15.91 -19.55
C VAL A 328 -4.96 14.92 -20.63
N ILE A 329 -5.02 15.37 -21.88
CA ILE A 329 -4.48 14.70 -23.06
C ILE A 329 -2.93 14.73 -23.00
N LEU A 330 -2.29 13.56 -23.15
CA LEU A 330 -0.84 13.42 -23.25
C LEU A 330 -0.31 14.04 -24.56
N PRO A 331 0.76 14.86 -24.54
CA PRO A 331 1.42 15.28 -25.77
C PRO A 331 2.33 14.17 -26.31
N THR A 332 2.23 13.94 -27.61
CA THR A 332 3.06 13.00 -28.38
C THR A 332 4.49 13.52 -28.58
N ARG A 333 5.46 12.61 -28.39
CA ARG A 333 6.87 12.60 -28.82
C ARG A 333 7.60 13.94 -29.00
N GLY A 334 8.59 14.17 -28.13
CA GLY A 334 9.80 14.92 -28.47
C GLY A 334 10.32 15.80 -27.33
N HIS A 335 11.47 15.42 -26.78
CA HIS A 335 12.38 16.21 -25.93
C HIS A 335 12.22 16.10 -24.40
N SER A 336 13.35 15.78 -23.76
CA SER A 336 13.71 15.81 -22.33
C SER A 336 12.57 15.86 -21.32
N GLN A 337 12.20 14.67 -20.84
CA GLN A 337 11.18 14.46 -19.84
C GLN A 337 11.74 14.81 -18.44
N LYS A 338 11.51 16.05 -18.00
CA LYS A 338 11.53 16.37 -16.56
C LYS A 338 10.25 15.79 -15.98
N TYR A 339 10.38 14.84 -15.06
CA TYR A 339 9.24 14.32 -14.30
C TYR A 339 8.67 15.46 -13.44
N TYR A 340 7.51 15.98 -13.82
CA TYR A 340 6.72 16.87 -12.99
C TYR A 340 5.98 16.00 -11.97
N ILE A 341 6.36 16.11 -10.70
CA ILE A 341 5.62 15.55 -9.57
C ILE A 341 4.69 16.68 -9.08
N PRO A 342 3.37 16.62 -9.28
CA PRO A 342 2.48 17.64 -8.79
C PRO A 342 2.44 17.62 -7.25
N ASP A 343 2.64 18.77 -6.61
CA ASP A 343 2.62 18.92 -5.14
C ASP A 343 1.23 18.73 -4.50
N HIS A 344 0.19 18.53 -5.31
CA HIS A 344 -1.20 18.48 -4.84
C HIS A 344 -1.99 17.38 -5.57
N ILE A 345 -1.90 16.14 -5.09
CA ILE A 345 -2.94 15.15 -5.34
C ILE A 345 -3.84 15.11 -4.10
N GLN A 346 -4.96 15.84 -4.14
CA GLN A 346 -6.02 15.71 -3.15
C GLN A 346 -6.78 14.41 -3.40
N TYR A 347 -6.56 13.41 -2.55
CA TYR A 347 -7.21 12.10 -2.62
C TYR A 347 -8.41 12.01 -1.69
N TRP A 348 -9.53 12.65 -2.01
CA TRP A 348 -10.84 12.19 -1.55
C TRP A 348 -11.94 13.07 -2.16
N GLU A 349 -12.76 12.47 -3.02
CA GLU A 349 -14.12 12.95 -3.20
C GLU A 349 -15.01 12.26 -2.18
N THR A 350 -15.64 13.06 -1.33
CA THR A 350 -16.92 12.77 -0.69
C THR A 350 -17.98 13.65 -1.37
N PRO A 351 -19.23 13.16 -1.51
CA PRO A 351 -20.21 13.62 -2.51
C PRO A 351 -20.52 15.12 -2.56
#